data_AF-A0A2K5ZVN4-F1
#
_entry.id   AF-A0A2K5ZVN4-F1
#
_cell.length_a   1.000
_cell.length_b   1.000
_cell.length_c   1.000
_cell.angle_alpha   90.00
_cell.angle_beta   90.00
_cell.angle_gamma   90.00
#
_symmetry.space_group_name_H-M   'P 1'
#
loop_
_entity.id
_entity.type
_entity.pdbx_description
1 polymer ?
#
loop_
_entity_poly.entity_id
_entity_poly.type
_entity_poly.pdbx_seq_one_letter_code
_entity_poly.pdbx_strand_id
1 'polypeptide(L)'
;IFLFCCREPPCCAGLRVFRNQLPRKNDFYSYEPPSENPPPETGESVCLQLKSGAHLCRVCGCLGPKTCSRCHKAYYCSKEHQTLDWRLGHKQTCAQPDHFDHIIPDHNFLFPEFEIVIETEEEIMPEVVEKEDYSEITGSMGEALEEELDSMAKHESREDTIFQKFKTQIALEPEQILRYGRGIAPIWISGENIPQEKDIPDCPCGAKRILEFQVMPQLLNYLKADRLGKSIDWGILAVFTCAESCSLGTGYTEEFVWKQDVTDTP
;
A
#
# COMPACT_ATOMS: atom_id res chain seq x y z
N ILE A 1 -5.88 -6.96 5.05
CA ILE A 1 -5.96 -6.65 3.59
C ILE A 1 -4.52 -6.55 3.10
N PHE A 2 -4.25 -7.01 1.88
CA PHE A 2 -2.93 -7.01 1.29
C PHE A 2 -2.95 -6.12 0.04
N LEU A 3 -2.13 -5.09 0.01
CA LEU A 3 -1.90 -4.24 -1.14
C LEU A 3 -0.55 -4.61 -1.74
N PHE A 4 -0.55 -4.95 -3.02
CA PHE A 4 0.63 -5.33 -3.77
C PHE A 4 0.94 -4.27 -4.82
N CYS A 5 2.21 -3.91 -4.91
CA CYS A 5 2.77 -3.09 -5.98
C CYS A 5 4.04 -3.76 -6.54
N CYS A 6 4.31 -3.53 -7.81
CA CYS A 6 5.48 -4.09 -8.50
C CYS A 6 6.55 -3.00 -8.63
N ARG A 7 7.82 -3.32 -8.35
CA ARG A 7 8.93 -2.34 -8.44
C ARG A 7 9.58 -2.27 -9.82
N GLU A 8 9.29 -3.24 -10.67
CA GLU A 8 10.00 -3.42 -11.93
C GLU A 8 9.25 -2.72 -13.08
N PRO A 9 9.90 -1.92 -13.93
CA PRO A 9 9.27 -1.48 -15.16
C PRO A 9 9.02 -2.67 -16.11
N PRO A 10 7.87 -2.75 -16.81
CA PRO A 10 6.77 -1.80 -16.86
C PRO A 10 5.63 -2.06 -15.84
N CYS A 11 5.77 -3.04 -14.94
CA CYS A 11 4.71 -3.45 -14.00
C CYS A 11 4.46 -2.44 -12.87
N CYS A 12 5.28 -1.40 -12.70
CA CYS A 12 5.14 -0.40 -11.63
C CYS A 12 3.83 0.38 -11.61
N ALA A 13 3.03 0.31 -12.68
CA ALA A 13 1.67 0.85 -12.71
C ALA A 13 0.62 -0.10 -12.10
N GLY A 14 0.94 -1.39 -11.92
CA GLY A 14 0.01 -2.42 -11.48
C GLY A 14 -0.11 -2.49 -9.95
N LEU A 15 -1.26 -2.09 -9.44
CA LEU A 15 -1.67 -2.30 -8.05
C LEU A 15 -2.69 -3.43 -7.97
N ARG A 16 -2.60 -4.26 -6.93
CA ARG A 16 -3.63 -5.25 -6.62
C ARG A 16 -3.93 -5.27 -5.14
N VAL A 17 -5.21 -5.40 -4.80
CA VAL A 17 -5.64 -5.53 -3.40
C VAL A 17 -6.38 -6.83 -3.20
N PHE A 18 -6.00 -7.56 -2.16
CA PHE A 18 -6.67 -8.77 -1.75
C PHE A 18 -7.06 -8.73 -0.28
N ARG A 19 -8.29 -9.10 0.03
CA ARG A 19 -8.74 -9.33 1.41
C ARG A 19 -8.76 -10.82 1.69
N ASN A 20 -8.04 -11.23 2.73
CA ASN A 20 -8.20 -12.56 3.31
C ASN A 20 -9.58 -12.65 3.96
N GLN A 21 -10.35 -13.68 3.59
CA GLN A 21 -11.70 -13.93 4.07
C GLN A 21 -11.74 -14.80 5.32
N LEU A 22 -10.58 -15.20 5.86
CA LEU A 22 -10.52 -15.92 7.12
C LEU A 22 -11.14 -15.07 8.25
N PRO A 23 -12.13 -15.61 8.97
CA PRO A 23 -12.73 -14.90 10.09
C PRO A 23 -11.72 -14.70 11.22
N ARG A 24 -11.95 -13.69 12.06
CA ARG A 24 -11.10 -13.43 13.25
C ARG A 24 -10.92 -14.67 14.11
N LYS A 25 -12.00 -15.44 14.33
CA LYS A 25 -11.93 -16.76 14.97
C LYS A 25 -11.72 -17.84 13.93
N ASN A 26 -10.54 -18.45 13.91
CA ASN A 26 -10.17 -19.53 12.99
C ASN A 26 -9.16 -20.48 13.65
N ASP A 27 -8.80 -21.56 12.95
CA ASP A 27 -7.90 -22.61 13.47
C ASP A 27 -6.41 -22.35 13.20
N PHE A 28 -6.07 -21.28 12.47
CA PHE A 28 -4.70 -20.99 12.03
C PHE A 28 -3.94 -20.08 13.00
N TYR A 29 -4.63 -19.17 13.68
CA TYR A 29 -4.02 -18.25 14.65
C TYR A 29 -4.98 -17.93 15.80
N SER A 30 -4.41 -17.46 16.91
CA SER A 30 -5.16 -17.07 18.11
C SER A 30 -6.16 -15.96 17.81
N TYR A 31 -7.31 -15.99 18.50
CA TYR A 31 -8.31 -14.93 18.43
C TYR A 31 -7.81 -13.60 19.03
N GLU A 32 -6.99 -13.70 20.08
CA GLU A 32 -6.30 -12.57 20.69
C GLU A 32 -4.92 -12.37 20.04
N PRO A 33 -4.55 -11.11 19.73
CA PRO A 33 -3.23 -10.82 19.17
C PRO A 33 -2.11 -11.19 20.15
N PRO A 34 -0.90 -11.50 19.66
CA PRO A 34 0.28 -11.62 20.50
C PRO A 34 0.54 -10.33 21.31
N SER A 35 1.20 -10.46 22.46
CA SER A 35 1.67 -9.30 23.22
C SER A 35 2.71 -8.51 22.43
N GLU A 36 2.58 -7.17 22.43
CA GLU A 36 3.55 -6.24 21.84
C GLU A 36 4.85 -6.14 22.64
N ASN A 37 4.84 -6.54 23.92
CA ASN A 37 6.06 -6.60 24.71
C ASN A 37 7.01 -7.64 24.10
N PRO A 38 8.31 -7.30 23.91
CA PRO A 38 9.28 -8.25 23.40
C PRO A 38 9.31 -9.48 24.31
N PRO A 39 9.38 -10.69 23.74
CA PRO A 39 9.61 -11.89 24.53
C PRO A 39 10.87 -11.66 25.38
N PRO A 40 10.92 -12.14 26.64
CA PRO A 40 12.19 -12.20 27.36
C PRO A 40 13.20 -12.93 26.46
N GLU A 41 14.44 -12.43 26.39
CA GLU A 41 15.56 -12.97 25.58
C GLU A 41 15.84 -14.44 25.90
N THR A 42 14.94 -15.30 25.46
CA THR A 42 15.13 -16.73 25.32
C THR A 42 15.65 -16.83 23.90
N GLY A 43 16.91 -17.21 23.73
CA GLY A 43 17.63 -17.25 22.45
C GLY A 43 17.05 -18.23 21.40
N GLU A 44 15.75 -18.45 21.41
CA GLU A 44 15.01 -19.17 20.38
C GLU A 44 14.89 -18.27 19.16
N SER A 45 15.80 -18.48 18.21
CA SER A 45 15.72 -17.92 16.86
C SER A 45 14.35 -18.24 16.24
N VAL A 46 13.75 -17.26 15.57
CA VAL A 46 12.49 -17.43 14.81
C VAL A 46 12.69 -18.56 13.78
N CYS A 47 12.15 -19.73 14.08
CA CYS A 47 12.33 -20.91 13.23
C CYS A 47 11.48 -20.75 11.96
N LEU A 48 12.12 -20.64 10.80
CA LEU A 48 11.46 -20.60 9.47
C LEU A 48 10.86 -21.95 9.05
N GLN A 49 10.88 -22.96 9.92
CA GLN A 49 10.21 -24.22 9.70
C GLN A 49 8.80 -24.10 10.26
N LEU A 50 7.82 -24.13 9.35
CA LEU A 50 6.43 -24.22 9.76
C LEU A 50 6.24 -25.49 10.59
N LYS A 51 5.39 -25.44 11.62
CA LYS A 51 5.02 -26.60 12.44
C LYS A 51 4.50 -27.79 11.61
N SER A 52 4.04 -27.52 10.39
CA SER A 52 3.61 -28.52 9.40
C SER A 52 4.75 -29.32 8.77
N GLY A 53 6.02 -28.96 9.01
CA GLY A 53 7.18 -29.56 8.35
C GLY A 53 7.42 -29.06 6.93
N ALA A 54 6.58 -28.13 6.43
CA ALA A 54 6.77 -27.52 5.13
C ALA A 54 8.01 -26.62 5.14
N HIS A 55 8.85 -26.78 4.10
CA HIS A 55 10.01 -25.93 3.90
C HIS A 55 9.66 -24.71 3.08
N LEU A 56 10.18 -23.56 3.48
CA LEU A 56 9.96 -22.29 2.79
C LEU A 56 11.13 -21.97 1.88
N CYS A 57 10.83 -21.29 0.78
CA CYS A 57 11.80 -20.78 -0.16
C CYS A 57 12.67 -19.73 0.52
N ARG A 58 13.99 -19.92 0.51
CA ARG A 58 14.96 -19.00 1.11
C ARG A 58 14.98 -17.59 0.49
N VAL A 59 14.32 -17.41 -0.65
CA VAL A 59 14.28 -16.15 -1.40
C VAL A 59 12.99 -15.39 -1.13
N CYS A 60 11.83 -16.06 -1.19
CA CYS A 60 10.53 -15.39 -1.16
C CYS A 60 9.59 -15.87 -0.04
N GLY A 61 10.01 -16.83 0.79
CA GLY A 61 9.18 -17.37 1.88
C GLY A 61 8.00 -18.25 1.44
N CYS A 62 7.70 -18.38 0.14
CA CYS A 62 6.67 -19.31 -0.36
C CYS A 62 7.08 -20.78 -0.17
N LEU A 63 6.16 -21.72 -0.39
CA LEU A 63 6.48 -23.16 -0.32
C LEU A 63 7.68 -23.52 -1.23
N GLY A 64 8.69 -24.16 -0.64
CA GLY A 64 9.94 -24.53 -1.29
C GLY A 64 10.10 -26.05 -1.47
N PRO A 65 9.45 -26.68 -2.47
CA PRO A 65 9.53 -28.11 -2.67
C PRO A 65 10.90 -28.59 -3.19
N LYS A 66 11.72 -27.68 -3.75
CA LYS A 66 13.03 -28.03 -4.32
C LYS A 66 14.11 -27.80 -3.28
N THR A 67 15.00 -28.78 -3.09
CA THR A 67 16.16 -28.66 -2.20
C THR A 67 17.45 -28.48 -2.99
N CYS A 68 18.41 -27.74 -2.43
CA CYS A 68 19.75 -27.64 -2.98
C CYS A 68 20.41 -29.03 -2.97
N SER A 69 20.81 -29.53 -4.13
CA SER A 69 21.42 -30.86 -4.27
C SER A 69 22.80 -30.99 -3.62
N ARG A 70 23.43 -29.88 -3.22
CA ARG A 70 24.76 -29.88 -2.59
C ARG A 70 24.69 -29.92 -1.07
N CYS A 71 23.87 -29.09 -0.45
CA CYS A 71 23.78 -29.02 1.01
C CYS A 71 22.55 -29.71 1.58
N HIS A 72 21.51 -29.95 0.77
CA HIS A 72 20.19 -30.45 1.19
C HIS A 72 19.49 -29.64 2.30
N LYS A 73 19.98 -28.43 2.60
CA LYS A 73 19.48 -27.56 3.68
C LYS A 73 18.74 -26.33 3.17
N ALA A 74 18.99 -25.89 1.94
CA ALA A 74 18.33 -24.73 1.35
C ALA A 74 17.19 -25.16 0.42
N TYR A 75 16.04 -24.51 0.55
CA TYR A 75 14.82 -24.85 -0.18
C TYR A 75 14.35 -23.69 -1.07
N TYR A 76 13.74 -24.02 -2.20
CA TYR A 76 13.34 -23.06 -3.24
C TYR A 76 12.00 -23.43 -3.88
N CYS A 77 11.19 -22.41 -4.20
CA CYS A 77 9.96 -22.59 -4.97
C CYS A 77 10.26 -22.90 -6.45
N SER A 78 11.39 -22.40 -6.96
CA SER A 78 11.71 -22.39 -8.38
C SER A 78 13.23 -22.49 -8.63
N LYS A 79 13.62 -22.78 -9.88
CA LYS A 79 15.05 -22.86 -10.26
C LYS A 79 15.65 -21.46 -10.35
N GLU A 80 14.81 -20.50 -10.70
CA GLU A 80 15.09 -19.08 -10.80
C GLU A 80 15.53 -18.55 -9.43
N HIS A 81 14.77 -18.83 -8.37
CA HIS A 81 15.13 -18.43 -7.00
C HIS A 81 16.38 -19.13 -6.49
N GLN A 82 16.58 -20.42 -6.81
CA GLN A 82 17.83 -21.11 -6.49
C GLN A 82 19.04 -20.43 -7.15
N THR A 83 18.91 -20.05 -8.42
CA THR A 83 19.99 -19.41 -9.18
C THR A 83 20.29 -18.00 -8.65
N LEU A 84 19.26 -17.26 -8.25
CA LEU A 84 19.38 -15.93 -7.66
C LEU A 84 20.13 -15.99 -6.32
N ASP A 85 19.65 -16.80 -5.38
CA ASP A 85 20.30 -17.00 -4.07
C ASP A 85 21.74 -17.51 -4.20
N TRP A 86 22.00 -18.40 -5.16
CA TRP A 86 23.35 -18.88 -5.45
C TRP A 86 24.31 -17.75 -5.84
N ARG A 87 23.85 -16.77 -6.63
CA ARG A 87 24.66 -15.61 -7.04
C ARG A 87 24.87 -14.62 -5.89
N LEU A 88 23.86 -14.43 -5.03
CA LEU A 88 23.85 -13.40 -3.99
C LEU A 88 24.56 -13.80 -2.70
N GLY A 89 24.68 -15.10 -2.39
CA GLY A 89 25.40 -15.50 -1.16
C GLY A 89 25.43 -16.99 -0.84
N HIS A 90 24.49 -17.78 -1.40
CA HIS A 90 24.44 -19.19 -1.05
C HIS A 90 25.67 -19.96 -1.55
N LYS A 91 26.31 -19.56 -2.66
CA LYS A 91 27.51 -20.24 -3.16
C LYS A 91 28.65 -20.29 -2.12
N GLN A 92 28.81 -19.23 -1.34
CA GLN A 92 29.86 -19.10 -0.33
C GLN A 92 29.53 -19.87 0.96
N THR A 93 28.24 -19.94 1.32
CA THR A 93 27.77 -20.54 2.58
C THR A 93 27.30 -21.99 2.44
N CYS A 94 27.05 -22.48 1.22
CA CYS A 94 26.48 -23.81 0.95
C CYS A 94 27.25 -24.97 1.60
N ALA A 95 28.57 -24.85 1.72
CA ALA A 95 29.43 -25.90 2.29
C ALA A 95 29.72 -25.74 3.78
N GLN A 96 29.27 -24.66 4.43
CA GLN A 96 29.57 -24.38 5.84
C GLN A 96 28.63 -25.20 6.75
N PRO A 97 29.15 -26.02 7.67
CA PRO A 97 28.32 -26.89 8.51
C PRO A 97 27.55 -26.15 9.61
N ASP A 98 28.08 -25.02 10.11
CA ASP A 98 27.73 -24.47 11.43
C ASP A 98 27.05 -23.08 11.43
N HIS A 99 26.80 -22.48 10.26
CA HIS A 99 26.25 -21.11 10.16
C HIS A 99 24.84 -21.08 9.53
N PHE A 100 23.96 -21.95 10.02
CA PHE A 100 22.55 -21.95 9.64
C PHE A 100 21.66 -21.38 10.75
N ASP A 101 22.11 -20.32 11.41
CA ASP A 101 21.12 -19.37 11.93
C ASP A 101 20.25 -18.99 10.74
N HIS A 102 18.94 -19.20 10.89
CA HIS A 102 17.92 -19.09 9.86
C HIS A 102 17.71 -17.66 9.34
N ILE A 103 18.77 -16.85 9.32
CA ILE A 103 18.76 -15.50 8.79
C ILE A 103 18.56 -15.63 7.28
N ILE A 104 17.35 -15.29 6.84
CA ILE A 104 17.05 -15.04 5.43
C ILE A 104 18.03 -13.96 4.99
N PRO A 105 18.87 -14.20 3.97
CA PRO A 105 19.75 -13.15 3.47
C PRO A 105 18.88 -11.96 3.07
N ASP A 106 19.28 -10.74 3.47
CA ASP A 106 18.70 -9.55 2.86
C ASP A 106 19.15 -9.52 1.41
N HIS A 107 18.24 -9.91 0.53
CA HIS A 107 18.52 -10.02 -0.89
C HIS A 107 18.41 -8.67 -1.61
N ASN A 108 18.13 -7.57 -0.91
CA ASN A 108 17.98 -6.20 -1.43
C ASN A 108 16.93 -6.02 -2.55
N PHE A 109 16.15 -7.05 -2.89
CA PHE A 109 15.05 -6.96 -3.86
C PHE A 109 13.67 -6.85 -3.18
N LEU A 110 13.56 -7.21 -1.91
CA LEU A 110 12.35 -7.03 -1.11
C LEU A 110 12.23 -5.55 -0.69
N PHE A 111 11.01 -5.13 -0.38
CA PHE A 111 10.82 -3.87 0.33
C PHE A 111 11.40 -4.01 1.75
N PRO A 112 11.92 -2.93 2.35
CA PRO A 112 12.18 -2.94 3.78
C PRO A 112 10.87 -3.19 4.53
N GLU A 113 10.96 -3.97 5.60
CA GLU A 113 9.82 -4.31 6.44
C GLU A 113 9.70 -3.30 7.59
N PHE A 114 8.49 -2.80 7.81
CA PHE A 114 8.18 -1.86 8.88
C PHE A 114 6.90 -2.30 9.59
N GLU A 115 6.81 -1.98 10.87
CA GLU A 115 5.56 -2.03 11.63
C GLU A 115 4.81 -0.71 11.49
N ILE A 116 3.49 -0.77 11.31
CA ILE A 116 2.64 0.42 11.27
C ILE A 116 2.21 0.74 12.70
N VAL A 117 2.64 1.89 13.20
CA VAL A 117 2.16 2.43 14.47
C VAL A 117 0.77 3.04 14.24
N ILE A 118 -0.20 2.65 15.07
CA ILE A 118 -1.60 3.06 14.93
C ILE A 118 -1.91 4.11 15.98
N GLU A 119 -2.31 5.29 15.52
CA GLU A 119 -2.71 6.42 16.37
C GLU A 119 -4.10 6.91 15.94
N THR A 120 -4.84 7.49 16.89
CA THR A 120 -6.19 8.02 16.61
C THR A 120 -6.07 9.45 16.09
N GLU A 121 -6.72 9.72 14.95
CA GLU A 121 -6.79 11.07 14.39
C GLU A 121 -7.59 11.99 15.32
N GLU A 122 -7.01 13.13 15.72
CA GLU A 122 -7.73 14.14 16.50
C GLU A 122 -8.78 14.84 15.64
N GLU A 123 -10.00 15.01 16.16
CA GLU A 123 -11.08 15.69 15.45
C GLU A 123 -10.78 17.19 15.34
N ILE A 124 -10.58 17.68 14.11
CA ILE A 124 -10.49 19.12 13.83
C ILE A 124 -11.87 19.73 14.04
N MET A 125 -12.04 20.56 15.07
CA MET A 125 -13.15 21.50 15.11
C MET A 125 -12.93 22.53 14.01
N PRO A 126 -13.80 22.64 12.98
CA PRO A 126 -13.59 23.60 11.92
C PRO A 126 -13.72 25.02 12.50
N GLU A 127 -12.60 25.73 12.63
CA GLU A 127 -12.63 27.18 12.74
C GLU A 127 -13.23 27.73 11.45
N VAL A 128 -14.22 28.62 11.62
CA VAL A 128 -15.04 29.18 10.56
C VAL A 128 -14.14 30.03 9.67
N VAL A 129 -13.65 29.48 8.56
CA VAL A 129 -12.93 30.28 7.56
C VAL A 129 -13.97 31.12 6.83
N GLU A 130 -14.05 32.40 7.19
CA GLU A 130 -14.86 33.41 6.52
C GLU A 130 -14.45 33.45 5.03
N LYS A 131 -15.44 33.27 4.15
CA LYS A 131 -15.27 33.47 2.71
C LYS A 131 -15.20 34.98 2.45
N GLU A 132 -14.01 35.48 2.17
CA GLU A 132 -13.85 36.83 1.62
C GLU A 132 -14.13 36.78 0.11
N ASP A 133 -15.28 37.33 -0.24
CA ASP A 133 -15.82 37.50 -1.60
C ASP A 133 -15.02 38.62 -2.30
N TYR A 134 -14.24 38.28 -3.34
CA TYR A 134 -13.49 39.27 -4.11
C TYR A 134 -14.24 39.63 -5.40
N SER A 135 -14.73 40.87 -5.42
CA SER A 135 -15.54 41.49 -6.47
C SER A 135 -14.84 41.62 -7.83
N GLU A 136 -15.64 41.43 -8.86
CA GLU A 136 -15.40 41.58 -10.30
C GLU A 136 -14.58 42.82 -10.73
N ILE A 137 -13.67 42.63 -11.69
CA ILE A 137 -13.19 43.69 -12.59
C ILE A 137 -13.45 43.22 -14.03
N THR A 138 -14.48 43.77 -14.64
CA THR A 138 -14.87 43.54 -16.05
C THR A 138 -13.99 44.33 -17.01
N GLY A 139 -13.43 43.67 -18.02
CA GLY A 139 -12.60 44.31 -19.06
C GLY A 139 -12.66 43.60 -20.41
N SER A 140 -13.74 43.86 -21.16
CA SER A 140 -13.97 43.64 -22.61
C SER A 140 -12.86 42.90 -23.39
N MET A 141 -12.87 41.58 -23.35
CA MET A 141 -12.32 40.67 -24.36
C MET A 141 -13.43 39.71 -24.85
N GLY A 142 -13.29 39.13 -26.05
CA GLY A 142 -14.40 38.41 -26.69
C GLY A 142 -14.99 37.29 -25.82
N GLU A 143 -16.32 37.16 -25.83
CA GLU A 143 -17.14 36.31 -24.94
C GLU A 143 -16.63 34.86 -24.81
N ALA A 144 -16.11 34.26 -25.89
CA ALA A 144 -15.58 32.90 -25.86
C ALA A 144 -14.24 32.75 -25.11
N LEU A 145 -13.41 33.80 -25.10
CA LEU A 145 -12.10 33.79 -24.42
C LEU A 145 -12.23 34.18 -22.95
N GLU A 146 -13.19 35.06 -22.61
CA GLU A 146 -13.52 35.39 -21.22
C GLU A 146 -14.15 34.20 -20.50
N GLU A 147 -15.08 33.47 -21.14
CA GLU A 147 -15.64 32.24 -20.57
C GLU A 147 -14.56 31.15 -20.36
N GLU A 148 -13.62 31.03 -21.31
CA GLU A 148 -12.50 30.08 -21.19
C GLU A 148 -11.54 30.48 -20.06
N LEU A 149 -11.14 31.75 -19.97
CA LEU A 149 -10.28 32.27 -18.91
C LEU A 149 -10.94 32.21 -17.52
N ASP A 150 -12.24 32.51 -17.42
CA ASP A 150 -13.01 32.40 -16.17
C ASP A 150 -13.20 30.93 -15.76
N SER A 151 -13.38 30.02 -16.73
CA SER A 151 -13.40 28.58 -16.46
C SER A 151 -12.04 28.06 -15.97
N MET A 152 -10.93 28.58 -16.51
CA MET A 152 -9.57 28.26 -16.07
C MET A 152 -9.31 28.79 -14.65
N ALA A 153 -9.63 30.05 -14.36
CA ALA A 153 -9.45 30.65 -13.04
C ALA A 153 -10.31 29.95 -11.96
N LYS A 154 -11.53 29.53 -12.31
CA LYS A 154 -12.39 28.71 -11.43
C LYS A 154 -11.84 27.29 -11.23
N HIS A 155 -11.19 26.72 -12.23
CA HIS A 155 -10.53 25.42 -12.10
C HIS A 155 -9.35 25.50 -11.14
N GLU A 156 -8.44 26.46 -11.36
CA GLU A 156 -7.26 26.70 -10.52
C GLU A 156 -7.66 26.97 -9.06
N SER A 157 -8.64 27.84 -8.82
CA SER A 157 -9.12 28.12 -7.46
C SER A 157 -9.75 26.90 -6.77
N ARG A 158 -10.44 26.02 -7.51
CA ARG A 158 -10.99 24.77 -6.98
C ARG A 158 -9.87 23.78 -6.64
N GLU A 159 -8.90 23.60 -7.53
CA GLU A 159 -7.75 22.71 -7.31
C GLU A 159 -6.91 23.18 -6.13
N ASP A 160 -6.62 24.48 -6.04
CA ASP A 160 -5.94 25.08 -4.90
C ASP A 160 -6.70 24.83 -3.61
N THR A 161 -8.03 24.98 -3.61
CA THR A 161 -8.84 24.72 -2.40
C THR A 161 -8.76 23.25 -1.98
N ILE A 162 -8.78 22.31 -2.92
CA ILE A 162 -8.66 20.86 -2.63
C ILE A 162 -7.27 20.56 -2.07
N PHE A 163 -6.23 21.08 -2.71
CA PHE A 163 -4.85 20.87 -2.30
C PHE A 163 -4.54 21.52 -0.94
N GLN A 164 -5.09 22.70 -0.65
CA GLN A 164 -4.96 23.32 0.67
C GLN A 164 -5.65 22.50 1.76
N LYS A 165 -6.86 21.99 1.52
CA LYS A 165 -7.53 21.09 2.47
C LYS A 165 -6.71 19.83 2.75
N PHE A 166 -6.12 19.24 1.70
CA PHE A 166 -5.21 18.11 1.83
C PHE A 166 -3.99 18.46 2.67
N LYS A 167 -3.34 19.60 2.40
CA LYS A 167 -2.19 20.09 3.17
C LYS A 167 -2.53 20.35 4.63
N THR A 168 -3.65 21.02 4.91
CA THR A 168 -4.08 21.31 6.28
C THR A 168 -4.30 20.02 7.07
N GLN A 169 -4.90 19.00 6.45
CA GLN A 169 -5.09 17.72 7.13
C GLN A 169 -3.76 17.03 7.45
N ILE A 170 -2.85 16.95 6.46
CA ILE A 170 -1.57 16.25 6.62
C ILE A 170 -0.59 17.03 7.49
N ALA A 171 -0.73 18.35 7.59
CA ALA A 171 0.13 19.17 8.44
C ALA A 171 0.07 18.77 9.92
N LEU A 172 -1.04 18.14 10.35
CA LEU A 172 -1.18 17.62 11.72
C LEU A 172 -0.29 16.39 11.95
N GLU A 173 -0.19 15.51 10.94
CA GLU A 173 0.63 14.31 11.02
C GLU A 173 1.36 14.05 9.69
N PRO A 174 2.50 14.72 9.46
CA PRO A 174 3.22 14.65 8.19
C PRO A 174 3.89 13.28 7.95
N GLU A 175 4.07 12.46 8.98
CA GLU A 175 4.61 11.10 8.84
C GLU A 175 3.52 10.07 8.49
N GLN A 176 2.25 10.49 8.42
CA GLN A 176 1.13 9.62 8.11
C GLN A 176 1.31 8.93 6.73
N ILE A 177 1.47 7.60 6.76
CA ILE A 177 1.55 6.76 5.56
C ILE A 177 0.20 6.13 5.17
N LEU A 178 -0.74 6.04 6.12
CA LEU A 178 -2.04 5.41 5.95
C LEU A 178 -3.09 6.12 6.80
N ARG A 179 -4.24 6.41 6.20
CA ARG A 179 -5.42 6.93 6.88
C ARG A 179 -6.54 5.90 6.85
N TYR A 180 -6.86 5.34 8.00
CA TYR A 180 -7.90 4.31 8.10
C TYR A 180 -9.22 4.90 8.56
N GLY A 181 -10.30 4.57 7.84
CA GLY A 181 -11.64 4.74 8.34
C GLY A 181 -12.66 4.26 7.33
N ARG A 182 -13.45 3.28 7.75
CA ARG A 182 -14.38 2.60 6.86
C ARG A 182 -15.61 3.47 6.61
N GLY A 183 -15.87 3.77 5.33
CA GLY A 183 -17.00 4.58 4.89
C GLY A 183 -16.79 6.09 5.05
N ILE A 184 -15.59 6.55 5.43
CA ILE A 184 -15.29 7.99 5.46
C ILE A 184 -15.10 8.54 4.05
N ALA A 185 -15.22 9.86 3.88
CA ALA A 185 -14.89 10.51 2.63
C ALA A 185 -13.35 10.50 2.40
N PRO A 186 -12.87 10.06 1.23
CA PRO A 186 -11.46 10.14 0.91
C PRO A 186 -11.03 11.59 0.71
N ILE A 187 -9.81 11.92 1.15
CA ILE A 187 -9.15 13.19 0.88
C ILE A 187 -8.26 13.02 -0.35
N TRP A 188 -8.36 13.95 -1.29
CA TRP A 188 -7.67 13.91 -2.59
C TRP A 188 -6.68 15.06 -2.73
N ILE A 189 -5.66 14.89 -3.55
CA ILE A 189 -4.63 15.90 -3.83
C ILE A 189 -5.11 16.89 -4.90
N SER A 190 -5.79 16.37 -5.91
CA SER A 190 -6.38 17.16 -7.00
C SER A 190 -7.87 16.88 -7.12
N GLY A 191 -8.60 17.83 -7.72
CA GLY A 191 -9.98 17.65 -8.17
C GLY A 191 -10.11 16.75 -9.41
N GLU A 192 -8.99 16.45 -10.07
CA GLU A 192 -8.89 15.57 -11.22
C GLU A 192 -8.75 14.10 -10.80
N ASN A 193 -9.17 13.19 -11.68
CA ASN A 193 -9.03 11.75 -11.50
C ASN A 193 -9.60 11.22 -10.17
N ILE A 194 -10.71 11.81 -9.70
CA ILE A 194 -11.51 11.33 -8.57
C ILE A 194 -12.53 10.31 -9.09
N PRO A 195 -12.60 9.08 -8.53
CA PRO A 195 -13.53 8.07 -9.01
C PRO A 195 -14.98 8.49 -8.76
N GLN A 196 -15.82 8.30 -9.77
CA GLN A 196 -17.27 8.36 -9.59
C GLN A 196 -17.80 6.99 -9.13
N GLU A 197 -19.03 6.95 -8.61
CA GLU A 197 -19.64 5.69 -8.16
C GLU A 197 -19.69 4.60 -9.24
N LYS A 198 -19.78 5.00 -10.52
CA LYS A 198 -19.77 4.10 -11.68
C LYS A 198 -18.39 3.50 -11.99
N ASP A 199 -17.32 4.15 -11.55
CA ASP A 199 -15.93 3.73 -11.81
C ASP A 199 -15.47 2.70 -10.77
N ILE A 200 -16.20 2.61 -9.65
CA ILE A 200 -15.98 1.64 -8.60
C ILE A 200 -16.88 0.42 -8.88
N PRO A 201 -16.30 -0.75 -9.23
CA PRO A 201 -17.10 -1.93 -9.52
C PRO A 201 -17.82 -2.43 -8.26
N ASP A 202 -18.96 -3.08 -8.47
CA ASP A 202 -19.69 -3.77 -7.40
C ASP A 202 -18.93 -5.00 -6.92
N CYS A 203 -19.14 -5.34 -5.65
CA CYS A 203 -18.62 -6.56 -5.06
C CYS A 203 -19.23 -7.78 -5.77
N PRO A 204 -18.52 -8.93 -5.89
CA PRO A 204 -19.10 -10.15 -6.47
C PRO A 204 -20.39 -10.65 -5.81
N CYS A 205 -20.69 -10.23 -4.57
CA CYS A 205 -21.97 -10.52 -3.92
C CYS A 205 -23.14 -9.62 -4.37
N GLY A 206 -22.88 -8.59 -5.17
CA GLY A 206 -23.85 -7.59 -5.63
C GLY A 206 -23.92 -6.31 -4.81
N ALA A 207 -23.23 -6.22 -3.66
CA ALA A 207 -23.20 -5.01 -2.85
C ALA A 207 -22.22 -3.96 -3.40
N LYS A 208 -22.47 -2.69 -3.11
CA LYS A 208 -21.55 -1.58 -3.40
C LYS A 208 -20.27 -1.72 -2.58
N ARG A 209 -19.17 -1.16 -3.10
CA ARG A 209 -17.93 -1.00 -2.32
C ARG A 209 -17.87 0.39 -1.69
N ILE A 210 -17.37 0.45 -0.46
CA ILE A 210 -17.11 1.70 0.28
C ILE A 210 -15.62 1.82 0.57
N LEU A 211 -15.16 3.04 0.85
CA LEU A 211 -13.77 3.27 1.25
C LEU A 211 -13.46 2.47 2.53
N GLU A 212 -12.31 1.81 2.56
CA GLU A 212 -11.77 1.16 3.76
C GLU A 212 -10.65 2.00 4.37
N PHE A 213 -9.68 2.39 3.55
CA PHE A 213 -8.54 3.22 3.96
C PHE A 213 -7.89 3.89 2.74
N GLN A 214 -7.07 4.90 3.01
CA GLN A 214 -6.25 5.60 2.04
C GLN A 214 -4.77 5.40 2.36
N VAL A 215 -3.96 5.16 1.33
CA VAL A 215 -2.50 5.18 1.43
C VAL A 215 -2.00 6.53 0.94
N MET A 216 -1.20 7.17 1.78
CA MET A 216 -0.66 8.50 1.56
C MET A 216 0.62 8.44 0.71
N PRO A 217 1.00 9.52 0.00
CA PRO A 217 2.22 9.54 -0.79
C PRO A 217 3.48 9.39 0.08
N GLN A 218 3.40 9.78 1.35
CA GLN A 218 4.49 9.70 2.32
C GLN A 218 5.09 8.28 2.45
N LEU A 219 4.31 7.23 2.18
CA LEU A 219 4.80 5.85 2.19
C LEU A 219 5.94 5.62 1.17
N LEU A 220 5.95 6.33 0.04
CA LEU A 220 6.97 6.20 -1.01
C LEU A 220 8.40 6.44 -0.46
N ASN A 221 8.54 7.36 0.49
CA ASN A 221 9.82 7.70 1.12
C ASN A 221 10.43 6.52 1.90
N TYR A 222 9.59 5.64 2.45
CA TYR A 222 10.03 4.48 3.22
C TYR A 222 10.29 3.25 2.36
N LEU A 223 9.61 3.15 1.21
CA LEU A 223 9.73 1.98 0.36
C LEU A 223 11.14 1.85 -0.24
N LYS A 224 11.94 2.92 -0.36
CA LYS A 224 13.25 2.92 -1.05
C LYS A 224 13.15 2.39 -2.48
N ALA A 225 12.09 2.78 -3.19
CA ALA A 225 11.78 2.31 -4.55
C ALA A 225 12.37 3.21 -5.65
N ASP A 226 13.21 4.18 -5.29
CA ASP A 226 13.79 5.14 -6.22
C ASP A 226 14.75 4.45 -7.20
N ARG A 227 14.39 4.50 -8.47
CA ARG A 227 15.23 4.03 -9.58
C ARG A 227 15.25 5.10 -10.66
N LEU A 228 16.39 5.25 -11.33
CA LEU A 228 16.54 6.10 -12.50
C LEU A 228 15.54 5.65 -13.60
N GLY A 229 14.47 6.42 -13.83
CA GLY A 229 13.43 6.13 -14.81
C GLY A 229 12.03 6.05 -14.19
N LYS A 230 11.17 5.15 -14.72
CA LYS A 230 9.82 4.91 -14.17
C LYS A 230 9.92 4.19 -12.82
N SER A 231 9.69 4.91 -11.73
CA SER A 231 9.56 4.36 -10.39
C SER A 231 8.10 4.10 -10.05
N ILE A 232 7.86 3.52 -8.88
CA ILE A 232 6.53 3.49 -8.28
C ILE A 232 6.25 4.90 -7.77
N ASP A 233 5.12 5.46 -8.17
CA ASP A 233 4.68 6.79 -7.75
C ASP A 233 3.16 6.84 -7.69
N TRP A 234 2.61 7.57 -6.72
CA TRP A 234 1.18 7.84 -6.56
C TRP A 234 0.97 9.09 -5.71
N GLY A 235 -0.12 9.78 -5.96
CA GLY A 235 -0.65 10.78 -5.05
C GLY A 235 -1.43 10.13 -3.91
N ILE A 236 -2.56 9.49 -4.23
CA ILE A 236 -3.40 8.80 -3.23
C ILE A 236 -3.82 7.43 -3.76
N LEU A 237 -3.71 6.42 -2.91
CA LEU A 237 -4.36 5.12 -3.17
C LEU A 237 -5.58 4.98 -2.27
N ALA A 238 -6.76 4.93 -2.86
CA ALA A 238 -8.00 4.68 -2.13
C ALA A 238 -8.41 3.21 -2.29
N VAL A 239 -8.48 2.49 -1.19
CA VAL A 239 -8.87 1.07 -1.19
C VAL A 239 -10.34 0.95 -0.83
N PHE A 240 -11.10 0.28 -1.69
CA PHE A 240 -12.54 0.08 -1.55
C PHE A 240 -12.87 -1.38 -1.32
N THR A 241 -13.73 -1.65 -0.36
CA THR A 241 -14.14 -3.00 0.03
C THR A 241 -15.65 -3.12 0.15
N CYS A 242 -16.17 -4.35 0.18
CA CYS A 242 -17.61 -4.60 0.27
C CYS A 242 -18.27 -3.90 1.49
N ALA A 243 -19.34 -3.13 1.23
CA ALA A 243 -20.15 -2.48 2.27
C ALA A 243 -20.76 -3.45 3.27
N GLU A 244 -21.15 -4.64 2.80
CA GLU A 244 -21.76 -5.69 3.62
C GLU A 244 -20.75 -6.65 4.24
N SER A 245 -19.44 -6.45 4.01
CA SER A 245 -18.39 -7.36 4.48
C SER A 245 -18.70 -8.84 4.14
N CYS A 246 -19.15 -9.08 2.91
CA CYS A 246 -19.61 -10.40 2.49
C CYS A 246 -18.52 -11.48 2.65
N SER A 247 -18.92 -12.70 3.00
CA SER A 247 -18.04 -13.86 3.01
C SER A 247 -18.15 -14.61 1.69
N LEU A 248 -17.09 -14.58 0.88
CA LEU A 248 -17.01 -15.31 -0.39
C LEU A 248 -16.24 -16.64 -0.29
N GLY A 249 -16.14 -17.19 0.94
CA GLY A 249 -15.43 -18.44 1.24
C GLY A 249 -14.18 -18.23 2.11
N THR A 250 -13.29 -19.22 2.15
CA THR A 250 -12.08 -19.22 3.01
C THR A 250 -10.80 -18.78 2.29
N GLY A 251 -10.94 -18.08 1.16
CA GLY A 251 -9.83 -17.67 0.30
C GLY A 251 -9.49 -16.19 0.39
N TYR A 252 -8.79 -15.72 -0.63
CA TYR A 252 -8.55 -14.30 -0.86
C TYR A 252 -9.54 -13.78 -1.90
N THR A 253 -10.13 -12.63 -1.62
CA THR A 253 -11.01 -11.92 -2.56
C THR A 253 -10.28 -10.69 -3.07
N GLU A 254 -10.33 -10.45 -4.38
CA GLU A 254 -9.82 -9.21 -4.97
C GLU A 254 -10.75 -8.04 -4.63
N GLU A 255 -10.17 -7.03 -3.99
CA GLU A 255 -10.82 -5.76 -3.67
C GLU A 255 -10.36 -4.70 -4.67
N PHE A 256 -10.96 -3.52 -4.59
CA PHE A 256 -10.69 -2.45 -5.56
C PHE A 256 -9.72 -1.42 -5.00
N VAL A 257 -8.80 -0.96 -5.83
CA VAL A 257 -7.90 0.17 -5.53
C VAL A 257 -8.00 1.20 -6.63
N TRP A 258 -8.24 2.44 -6.23
CA TRP A 258 -8.15 3.59 -7.11
C TRP A 258 -6.82 4.30 -6.86
N LYS A 259 -6.14 4.68 -7.94
CA LYS A 259 -4.90 5.43 -7.91
C LYS A 259 -5.15 6.83 -8.46
N GLN A 260 -4.93 7.84 -7.64
CA GLN A 260 -4.76 9.22 -8.10
C GLN A 260 -3.25 9.47 -8.23
N ASP A 261 -2.79 9.81 -9.43
CA ASP A 261 -1.41 10.23 -9.67
C ASP A 261 -1.18 11.65 -9.13
N VAL A 262 0.07 11.97 -8.79
CA VAL A 262 0.45 13.37 -8.56
C VAL A 262 0.42 14.04 -9.93
N THR A 263 -0.44 15.04 -10.11
CA THR A 263 -0.42 15.85 -11.33
C THR A 263 0.96 16.53 -11.41
N ASP A 264 1.73 16.23 -12.46
CA ASP A 264 2.93 17.00 -12.77
C ASP A 264 2.48 18.46 -12.88
N THR A 265 2.85 19.29 -11.92
CA THR A 265 2.76 20.73 -12.10
C THR A 265 3.62 21.06 -13.32
N PRO A 266 3.07 21.67 -14.38
CA PRO A 266 3.81 21.95 -15.61
C PRO A 266 5.02 22.88 -15.39
#